data_AF-A0A852ZHW2-F1
#
_entry.id   AF-A0A852ZHW2-F1
#
_cell.length_a   1.000
_cell.length_b   1.000
_cell.length_c   1.000
_cell.angle_alpha   90.00
_cell.angle_beta   90.00
_cell.angle_gamma   90.00
#
_symmetry.space_group_name_H-M   'P 1'
#
loop_
_entity.id
_entity.type
_entity.pdbx_description
1 polymer ?
#
loop_
_entity_poly.entity_id
_entity_poly.type
_entity_poly.pdbx_seq_one_letter_code
_entity_poly.pdbx_strand_id
1 'polypeptide(L)' 'MIRLLRKCGLEVEELVEVQAPEDASTAFDYVDLAWARQWPCEEVWKARRTGV' A
#
# COMPACT_ATOMS: atom_id res chain seq x y z
N MET A 1 10.05 3.87 -0.43
CA MET A 1 9.98 3.80 -1.91
C MET A 1 10.18 5.15 -2.65
N ILE A 2 9.60 6.26 -2.18
CA ILE A 2 9.55 7.57 -2.89
C ILE A 2 10.84 7.98 -3.62
N ARG A 3 12.00 8.00 -2.92
CA ARG A 3 13.26 8.45 -3.52
C ARG A 3 13.72 7.55 -4.68
N LEU A 4 13.50 6.24 -4.58
CA LEU A 4 13.87 5.29 -5.62
C LEU A 4 12.99 5.48 -6.86
N LEU A 5 11.67 5.55 -6.68
CA LEU A 5 10.72 5.76 -7.77
C LEU A 5 11.04 7.04 -8.56
N ARG A 6 11.31 8.14 -7.86
CA ARG A 6 11.71 9.41 -8.50
C ARG A 6 13.02 9.29 -9.28
N LYS A 7 14.03 8.57 -8.75
CA LYS A 7 15.29 8.31 -9.48
C LYS A 7 15.08 7.50 -10.75
N CYS A 8 14.06 6.65 -10.79
CA CYS A 8 13.68 5.88 -11.97
C CYS A 8 12.82 6.68 -12.99
N GLY A 9 12.63 7.99 -12.79
CA GLY A 9 11.78 8.80 -13.67
C GLY A 9 10.28 8.52 -13.51
N LEU A 10 9.88 8.05 -12.32
CA LEU A 10 8.48 7.86 -11.95
C LEU A 10 8.04 8.98 -11.00
N GLU A 11 7.06 9.76 -11.45
CA GLU A 11 6.35 10.72 -10.62
C GLU A 11 5.32 9.97 -9.76
N VAL A 12 5.45 10.08 -8.45
CA VAL A 12 4.53 9.43 -7.50
C VAL A 12 3.26 10.27 -7.42
N GLU A 13 2.15 9.72 -7.87
CA GLU A 13 0.84 10.38 -7.87
C GLU A 13 0.06 10.05 -6.59
N GLU A 14 0.18 8.82 -6.09
CA GLU A 14 -0.58 8.35 -4.93
C GLU A 14 0.17 7.24 -4.17
N LEU A 15 0.02 7.25 -2.85
CA LEU A 15 0.34 6.13 -1.96
C LEU A 15 -0.95 5.74 -1.25
N VAL A 16 -1.37 4.49 -1.43
CA VAL A 16 -2.52 3.92 -0.73
C VAL A 16 -2.03 2.85 0.22
N GLU A 17 -2.27 3.06 1.50
CA GLU A 17 -2.10 2.04 2.54
C GLU A 17 -3.41 1.27 2.68
N VAL A 18 -3.43 0.02 2.22
CA VAL A 18 -4.67 -0.75 2.11
C VAL A 18 -5.12 -1.19 3.50
N GLN A 19 -6.37 -0.87 3.84
CA GLN A 19 -7.00 -1.24 5.10
C GLN A 19 -7.96 -2.42 4.90
N ALA A 20 -8.03 -3.30 5.89
CA ALA A 20 -8.98 -4.42 5.85
C ALA A 20 -10.44 -3.90 5.91
N PRO A 21 -11.35 -4.41 5.05
CA PRO A 21 -12.80 -4.14 5.14
C PRO A 21 -13.40 -4.54 6.49
N GLU A 22 -14.59 -4.04 6.81
CA GLU A 22 -15.28 -4.34 8.10
C GLU A 22 -15.73 -5.79 8.21
N ASP A 23 -16.06 -6.41 7.09
CA ASP A 23 -16.57 -7.77 6.97
C ASP A 23 -15.49 -8.77 6.51
N ALA A 24 -14.22 -8.38 6.57
CA ALA A 24 -13.12 -9.22 6.14
C ALA A 24 -12.91 -10.42 7.07
N SER A 25 -12.55 -11.57 6.49
CA SER A 25 -12.12 -12.77 7.20
C SER A 25 -10.64 -13.03 6.96
N THR A 26 -9.96 -13.65 7.93
CA THR A 26 -8.55 -14.03 7.83
C THR A 26 -8.38 -15.52 8.11
N ALA A 27 -7.43 -16.15 7.42
CA ALA A 27 -6.97 -17.51 7.72
C ALA A 27 -5.74 -17.52 8.66
N PHE A 28 -5.21 -16.34 9.01
CA PHE A 28 -4.06 -16.18 9.89
C PHE A 28 -4.52 -16.06 11.34
N ASP A 29 -3.86 -16.78 12.24
CA ASP A 29 -4.17 -16.82 13.68
C ASP A 29 -3.47 -15.72 14.50
N TYR A 30 -2.46 -15.06 13.93
CA TYR A 30 -1.66 -14.01 14.60
C TYR A 30 -1.95 -12.59 14.10
N VAL A 31 -2.71 -12.43 13.00
CA VAL A 31 -3.16 -11.13 12.49
C VAL A 31 -4.68 -11.13 12.49
N ASP A 32 -5.26 -10.73 13.62
CA ASP A 32 -6.70 -10.57 13.73
C ASP A 32 -7.21 -9.35 12.94
N LEU A 33 -8.53 -9.29 12.74
CA LEU A 33 -9.16 -8.22 11.96
C LEU A 33 -8.98 -6.84 12.62
N ALA A 34 -8.97 -6.77 13.95
CA ALA A 34 -8.81 -5.51 14.66
C ALA A 34 -7.42 -4.92 14.41
N TRP A 35 -6.39 -5.77 14.46
CA TRP A 35 -5.02 -5.40 14.13
C TRP A 35 -4.89 -4.99 12.65
N ALA A 36 -5.44 -5.77 11.73
CA ALA A 36 -5.35 -5.53 10.27
C ALA A 36 -6.06 -4.24 9.82
N ARG A 37 -7.00 -3.73 10.61
CA ARG A 37 -7.69 -2.45 10.38
C ARG A 37 -6.97 -1.25 10.97
N GLN A 38 -5.98 -1.48 11.83
CA GLN A 38 -5.17 -0.42 12.44
C GLN A 38 -3.83 -0.26 11.72
N TRP A 39 -3.27 -1.37 11.23
CA TRP A 39 -1.93 -1.41 10.66
C TRP A 39 -2.00 -1.97 9.23
N PRO A 40 -1.69 -1.16 8.20
CA PRO A 40 -1.72 -1.63 6.82
C PRO A 40 -0.62 -2.67 6.57
N CYS A 41 -1.00 -3.82 6.02
CA CYS A 41 -0.06 -4.86 5.62
C CYS A 41 0.54 -4.62 4.22
N GLU A 42 -0.15 -3.84 3.40
CA GLU A 42 0.17 -3.64 1.99
C GLU A 42 0.17 -2.15 1.64
N GLU A 43 1.06 -1.80 0.72
CA GLU A 43 1.17 -0.46 0.14
C GLU A 43 1.03 -0.55 -1.39
N VAL A 44 0.16 0.29 -1.95
CA VAL A 44 0.02 0.47 -3.40
C VAL A 44 0.57 1.83 -3.79
N TRP A 45 1.50 1.82 -4.74
CA TRP A 45 2.15 3.02 -5.27
C TRP A 45 1.64 3.28 -6.68
N LYS A 46 0.89 4.36 -6.88
CA LYS A 46 0.52 4.84 -8.21
C LYS A 46 1.55 5.85 -8.66
N ALA A 47 2.19 5.55 -9.78
CA ALA A 47 3.19 6.42 -10.35
C ALA A 47 3.08 6.48 -11.87
N ARG A 48 3.37 7.66 -12.42
CA ARG A 48 3.41 7.91 -13.86
C ARG A 48 4.85 8.10 -14.30
N ARG A 49 5.23 7.50 -15.42
CA ARG A 49 6.54 7.72 -16.03
C ARG A 49 6.61 9.11 -16.65
N THR A 50 7.64 9.85 -16.32
CA THR A 50 7.92 11.18 -16.88
C THR A 50 9.09 11.10 -17.85
N GLY A 51 8.88 11.53 -19.10
CA GLY A 51 9.91 11.54 -20.15
C GLY A 51 10.06 10.19 -20.86
N VAL A 52 10.01 10.25 -22.20
CA VAL A 52 10.55 9.23 -23.12
C VAL A 52 11.90 9.73 -23.58
#